data_AF-A0A6B0V600-F1
#
_entry.id   AF-A0A6B0V600-F1
#
_cell.length_a   1.000
_cell.length_b   1.000
_cell.length_c   1.000
_cell.angle_alpha   90.00
_cell.angle_beta   90.00
_cell.angle_gamma   90.00
#
_symmetry.space_group_name_H-M   'P 1'
#
loop_
_entity.id
_entity.type
_entity.pdbx_description
1 polymer ?
#
loop_
_entity_poly.entity_id
_entity_poly.type
_entity_poly.pdbx_seq_one_letter_code
_entity_poly.pdbx_strand_id
1 'polypeptide(L)'
;TNGRAKKLKMNIYKTKAVLFRSKNKSVVLNQPLMLNSTPIAVVSSFKVLGVVFQKTLSWDKHIDSVATKLSQIVGIVYRNRNILPQNIIILIYNSLFSSRLNYCHLVWASTTKANLHKIHVLQKRFLRVLENIPSYFHTHELFVKYNVLPIHKMYDYRLSKAFKKEVKTKSSFLKGLANLRSNTTAYTTRHSEPWNVSTYRTIYGQDKLKNKLPRLLNRLAADNVKLLEITFKALRCYFSPQSTFLM
;
A
#
# COMPACT_ATOMS: atom_id res chain seq x y z
N THR A 1 10.34 32.46 -23.85
CA THR A 1 10.23 31.53 -24.98
C THR A 1 8.85 30.89 -24.98
N ASN A 2 8.18 31.03 -26.11
CA ASN A 2 6.73 31.00 -26.29
C ASN A 2 6.12 29.59 -26.26
N GLY A 3 5.41 29.26 -25.18
CA GLY A 3 4.48 28.13 -25.15
C GLY A 3 3.11 28.58 -25.65
N ARG A 4 2.87 28.55 -26.97
CA ARG A 4 1.51 28.54 -27.55
C ARG A 4 0.85 27.23 -27.11
N ALA A 5 0.25 27.23 -25.93
CA ALA A 5 -0.43 26.08 -25.36
C ALA A 5 -1.95 26.23 -25.56
N LYS A 6 -2.61 25.10 -25.87
CA LYS A 6 -4.05 24.91 -26.07
C LYS A 6 -4.88 25.91 -25.24
N LYS A 7 -5.92 26.54 -25.82
CA LYS A 7 -6.85 27.54 -25.21
C LYS A 7 -7.61 26.99 -23.98
N LEU A 8 -6.90 26.58 -22.94
CA LEU A 8 -7.42 25.98 -21.71
C LEU A 8 -7.25 26.99 -20.57
N LYS A 9 -8.38 27.45 -20.04
CA LYS A 9 -8.42 28.35 -18.88
C LYS A 9 -8.24 27.54 -17.60
N MET A 10 -7.12 27.72 -16.90
CA MET A 10 -6.88 27.06 -15.62
C MET A 10 -7.71 27.68 -14.50
N ASN A 11 -8.26 26.84 -13.63
CA ASN A 11 -9.01 27.29 -12.46
C ASN A 11 -8.04 27.55 -11.28
N ILE A 12 -7.67 28.82 -11.11
CA ILE A 12 -6.71 29.29 -10.09
C ILE A 12 -7.14 28.87 -8.67
N TYR A 13 -8.44 28.88 -8.37
CA TYR A 13 -8.93 28.51 -7.03
C TYR A 13 -8.70 27.02 -6.70
N LYS A 14 -8.82 26.14 -7.70
CA LYS A 14 -8.56 24.70 -7.57
C LYS A 14 -7.07 24.36 -7.69
N THR A 15 -6.29 25.18 -8.38
CA THR A 15 -4.85 24.99 -8.56
C THR A 15 -4.10 25.37 -7.28
N LYS A 16 -3.36 24.41 -6.72
CA LYS A 16 -2.52 24.59 -5.53
C LYS A 16 -1.12 24.08 -5.84
N ALA A 17 -0.10 24.70 -5.26
CA ALA A 17 1.28 24.25 -5.36
C ALA A 17 1.68 23.51 -4.08
N VAL A 18 2.45 22.44 -4.22
CA VAL A 18 3.05 21.73 -3.08
C VAL A 18 4.52 21.52 -3.33
N LEU A 19 5.34 22.00 -2.41
CA LEU A 19 6.79 21.87 -2.48
C LEU A 19 7.23 20.63 -1.70
N PHE A 20 7.57 19.56 -2.43
CA PHE A 20 8.04 18.32 -1.84
C PHE A 20 9.47 18.44 -1.31
N ARG A 21 9.69 17.95 -0.08
CA ARG A 21 10.99 18.01 0.61
C ARG A 21 11.11 16.91 1.67
N SER A 22 12.33 16.65 2.12
CA SER A 22 12.56 15.78 3.28
C SER A 22 12.05 16.46 4.56
N LYS A 23 11.67 15.66 5.58
CA LYS A 23 11.17 16.15 6.88
C LYS A 23 12.12 17.16 7.53
N ASN A 24 13.42 16.92 7.43
CA ASN A 24 14.46 17.74 8.06
C ASN A 24 14.94 18.92 7.19
N LYS A 25 14.40 19.09 5.98
CA LYS A 25 14.75 20.21 5.11
C LYS A 25 13.69 21.30 5.25
N SER A 26 14.08 22.43 5.82
CA SER A 26 13.26 23.64 5.73
C SER A 26 13.44 24.26 4.34
N VAL A 27 12.34 24.71 3.75
CA VAL A 27 12.37 25.49 2.52
C VAL A 27 11.41 26.65 2.71
N VAL A 28 11.95 27.86 2.65
CA VAL A 28 11.22 29.12 2.69
C VAL A 28 11.16 29.65 1.26
N LEU A 29 9.98 30.08 0.85
CA LEU A 29 9.80 30.75 -0.43
C LEU A 29 9.89 32.25 -0.18
N ASN A 30 10.91 32.88 -0.74
CA ASN A 30 11.12 34.33 -0.59
C ASN A 30 10.17 35.15 -1.48
N GLN A 31 9.56 34.52 -2.48
CA GLN A 31 8.59 35.13 -3.39
C GLN A 31 7.39 34.19 -3.61
N PRO A 32 6.17 34.75 -3.79
CA PRO A 32 5.00 33.94 -4.09
C PRO A 32 5.13 33.28 -5.46
N LEU A 33 4.63 32.05 -5.58
CA LEU A 33 4.55 31.37 -6.88
C LEU A 33 3.43 32.00 -7.71
N MET A 34 3.80 32.64 -8.82
CA MET A 34 2.86 33.33 -9.70
C MET A 34 2.51 32.45 -10.90
N LEU A 35 1.24 32.43 -11.29
CA LEU A 35 0.74 31.83 -12.52
C LEU A 35 -0.08 32.86 -13.28
N ASN A 36 0.40 33.25 -14.46
CA ASN A 36 -0.19 34.29 -15.31
C ASN A 36 -0.60 35.54 -14.50
N SER A 37 0.31 36.03 -13.64
CA SER A 37 0.13 37.18 -12.74
C SER A 37 -0.77 36.98 -11.53
N THR A 38 -1.24 35.76 -11.25
CA THR A 38 -2.01 35.44 -10.04
C THR A 38 -1.22 34.57 -9.06
N PRO A 39 -1.20 34.88 -7.76
CA PRO A 39 -0.46 34.08 -6.78
C PRO A 39 -1.16 32.74 -6.53
N ILE A 40 -0.39 31.65 -6.57
CA ILE A 40 -0.86 30.31 -6.22
C ILE A 40 -0.59 30.04 -4.75
N ALA A 41 -1.61 29.56 -4.06
CA ALA A 41 -1.48 29.10 -2.68
C ALA A 41 -0.57 27.86 -2.59
N VAL A 42 0.50 27.97 -1.81
CA VAL A 42 1.39 26.85 -1.47
C VAL A 42 0.83 26.15 -0.24
N VAL A 43 0.44 24.88 -0.39
CA VAL A 43 -0.22 24.11 0.67
C VAL A 43 0.70 23.02 1.22
N SER A 44 0.50 22.66 2.49
CA SER A 44 1.30 21.61 3.16
C SER A 44 0.85 20.19 2.80
N SER A 45 -0.39 20.05 2.33
CA SER A 45 -0.98 18.80 1.88
C SER A 45 -2.05 19.06 0.84
N PHE A 46 -2.18 18.15 -0.13
CA PHE A 46 -3.16 18.22 -1.19
C PHE A 46 -3.73 16.83 -1.47
N LYS A 47 -5.00 16.76 -1.86
CA LYS A 47 -5.68 15.51 -2.20
C LYS A 47 -5.78 15.39 -3.71
N VAL A 48 -5.26 14.30 -4.26
CA VAL A 48 -5.39 13.95 -5.68
C VAL A 48 -5.91 12.54 -5.80
N LEU A 49 -7.02 12.40 -6.55
CA LEU A 49 -7.69 11.12 -6.77
C LEU A 49 -7.87 10.35 -5.44
N GLY A 50 -8.42 11.01 -4.42
CA GLY A 50 -8.66 10.38 -3.10
C GLY A 50 -7.42 10.13 -2.23
N VAL A 51 -6.20 10.23 -2.74
CA VAL A 51 -4.94 10.09 -1.99
C VAL A 51 -4.46 11.44 -1.49
N VAL A 52 -4.04 11.52 -0.22
CA VAL A 52 -3.55 12.76 0.39
C VAL A 52 -2.03 12.74 0.37
N PHE A 53 -1.43 13.68 -0.36
CA PHE A 53 0.00 13.88 -0.43
C PHE A 53 0.40 15.02 0.50
N GLN A 54 1.45 14.80 1.29
CA GLN A 54 2.03 15.83 2.14
C GLN A 54 3.31 16.38 1.52
N LYS A 55 3.68 17.62 1.87
CA LYS A 55 4.96 18.24 1.49
C LYS A 55 6.19 17.37 1.83
N THR A 56 6.09 16.51 2.84
CA THR A 56 7.14 15.60 3.29
C THR A 56 7.13 14.23 2.62
N LEU A 57 6.19 13.98 1.70
CA LEU A 57 5.86 12.65 1.16
C LEU A 57 5.61 11.59 2.23
N SER A 58 5.25 12.01 3.45
CA SER A 58 4.75 11.11 4.48
C SER A 58 3.29 10.78 4.22
N TRP A 59 2.90 9.57 4.59
CA TRP A 59 1.51 9.11 4.45
C TRP A 59 0.69 9.31 5.72
N ASP A 60 1.24 9.97 6.75
CA ASP A 60 0.63 10.13 8.08
C ASP A 60 -0.81 10.68 7.97
N LYS A 61 -0.99 11.83 7.30
CA LYS A 61 -2.33 12.43 7.09
C LYS A 61 -3.27 11.55 6.25
N HIS A 62 -2.73 10.82 5.28
CA HIS A 62 -3.54 9.91 4.46
C HIS A 62 -4.05 8.73 5.29
N ILE A 63 -3.15 8.11 6.06
CA ILE A 63 -3.46 6.98 6.92
C ILE A 63 -4.44 7.39 8.02
N ASP A 64 -4.28 8.56 8.63
CA ASP A 64 -5.25 9.05 9.63
C ASP A 64 -6.64 9.26 9.01
N SER A 65 -6.72 9.80 7.79
CA SER A 65 -7.99 9.92 7.06
C SER A 65 -8.61 8.55 6.73
N VAL A 66 -7.79 7.57 6.34
CA VAL A 66 -8.26 6.20 6.06
C VAL A 66 -8.71 5.52 7.35
N ALA A 67 -7.90 5.56 8.41
CA ALA A 67 -8.16 4.98 9.72
C ALA A 67 -9.45 5.54 10.34
N THR A 68 -9.70 6.84 10.20
CA THR A 68 -10.95 7.47 10.65
C THR A 68 -12.16 6.84 9.96
N LYS A 69 -12.10 6.66 8.63
CA LYS A 69 -13.19 6.03 7.86
C LYS A 69 -13.36 4.55 8.20
N LEU A 70 -12.26 3.83 8.39
CA LEU A 70 -12.31 2.42 8.83
C LEU A 70 -12.89 2.29 10.24
N SER A 71 -12.55 3.18 11.16
CA SER A 71 -13.10 3.21 12.51
C SER A 71 -14.60 3.50 12.52
N GLN A 72 -15.08 4.38 11.63
CA GLN A 72 -16.52 4.62 11.45
C GLN A 72 -17.25 3.34 11.02
N ILE A 73 -16.69 2.60 10.05
CA ILE A 73 -17.26 1.31 9.61
C ILE A 73 -17.30 0.31 10.77
N VAL A 74 -16.20 0.16 11.52
CA VAL A 74 -16.15 -0.71 12.70
C VAL A 74 -17.21 -0.31 13.73
N GLY A 75 -17.39 0.99 13.98
CA GLY A 75 -18.39 1.50 14.92
C GLY A 75 -19.83 1.19 14.50
N ILE A 76 -20.14 1.34 13.21
CA ILE A 76 -21.47 1.00 12.65
C ILE A 76 -21.75 -0.49 12.79
N VAL A 77 -20.78 -1.34 12.44
CA VAL A 77 -20.93 -2.80 12.58
C VAL A 77 -21.07 -3.16 14.07
N TYR A 78 -20.28 -2.55 14.95
CA TYR A 78 -20.34 -2.84 16.39
C TYR A 78 -21.69 -2.55 17.02
N ARG A 79 -22.35 -1.46 16.61
CA ARG A 79 -23.70 -1.10 17.10
C ARG A 79 -24.77 -2.09 16.62
N ASN A 80 -24.61 -2.62 15.41
CA ASN A 80 -25.59 -3.50 14.78
C ASN A 80 -25.21 -4.99 14.86
N ARG A 81 -24.16 -5.36 15.61
CA ARG A 81 -23.60 -6.72 15.62
C ARG A 81 -24.56 -7.79 16.16
N ASN A 82 -25.50 -7.39 17.03
CA ASN A 82 -26.49 -8.30 17.58
C ASN A 82 -27.67 -8.55 16.63
N ILE A 83 -27.82 -7.70 15.60
CA ILE A 83 -28.94 -7.73 14.65
C ILE A 83 -28.47 -8.33 13.33
N LEU A 84 -27.26 -8.01 12.89
CA LEU A 84 -26.72 -8.44 11.61
C LEU A 84 -26.14 -9.86 11.71
N PRO A 85 -26.53 -10.77 10.80
CA PRO A 85 -25.92 -12.08 10.74
C PRO A 85 -24.46 -11.98 10.23
N GLN A 86 -23.63 -12.95 10.61
CA GLN A 86 -22.18 -12.92 10.34
C GLN A 86 -21.84 -12.81 8.85
N ASN A 87 -22.61 -13.46 7.98
CA ASN A 87 -22.47 -13.39 6.52
C ASN A 87 -22.62 -11.96 5.97
N ILE A 88 -23.49 -11.14 6.57
CA ILE A 88 -23.66 -9.74 6.19
C ILE A 88 -22.51 -8.90 6.74
N ILE A 89 -22.02 -9.18 7.94
CA ILE A 89 -20.87 -8.46 8.51
C ILE A 89 -19.60 -8.69 7.67
N ILE A 90 -19.34 -9.92 7.23
CA ILE A 90 -18.20 -10.20 6.33
C ILE A 90 -18.40 -9.56 4.95
N LEU A 91 -19.64 -9.47 4.45
CA LEU A 91 -19.93 -8.74 3.22
C LEU A 91 -19.60 -7.25 3.37
N ILE A 92 -19.97 -6.63 4.49
CA ILE A 92 -19.62 -5.24 4.83
C ILE A 92 -18.10 -5.06 4.92
N TYR A 93 -17.38 -6.03 5.50
CA TYR A 93 -15.93 -6.01 5.51
C TYR A 93 -15.36 -5.95 4.10
N ASN A 94 -15.81 -6.85 3.22
CA ASN A 94 -15.29 -6.94 1.85
C ASN A 94 -15.66 -5.71 1.02
N SER A 95 -16.89 -5.20 1.15
CA SER A 95 -17.41 -4.11 0.32
C SER A 95 -16.97 -2.71 0.77
N LEU A 96 -16.85 -2.46 2.08
CA LEU A 96 -16.53 -1.12 2.62
C LEU A 96 -15.13 -1.02 3.23
N PHE A 97 -14.71 -2.03 3.99
CA PHE A 97 -13.44 -1.98 4.72
C PHE A 97 -12.26 -2.32 3.79
N SER A 98 -12.34 -3.50 3.15
CA SER A 98 -11.32 -4.03 2.25
C SER A 98 -11.21 -3.18 0.98
N SER A 99 -12.32 -2.71 0.40
CA SER A 99 -12.30 -1.84 -0.79
C SER A 99 -11.50 -0.55 -0.56
N ARG A 100 -11.66 0.08 0.61
CA ARG A 100 -10.91 1.29 1.00
C ARG A 100 -9.43 1.02 1.17
N LEU A 101 -9.07 -0.09 1.82
CA LEU A 101 -7.67 -0.52 1.92
C LEU A 101 -7.07 -0.88 0.56
N ASN A 102 -7.91 -1.37 -0.36
CA ASN A 102 -7.48 -1.70 -1.71
C ASN A 102 -7.32 -0.48 -2.62
N TYR A 103 -7.87 0.67 -2.27
CA TYR A 103 -7.72 1.84 -3.12
C TYR A 103 -6.29 2.41 -3.04
N CYS A 104 -5.61 2.54 -4.19
CA CYS A 104 -4.24 3.08 -4.32
C CYS A 104 -3.17 2.47 -3.37
N HIS A 105 -3.38 1.25 -2.88
CA HIS A 105 -2.53 0.64 -1.84
C HIS A 105 -1.04 0.64 -2.20
N LEU A 106 -0.66 0.29 -3.43
CA LEU A 106 0.74 0.26 -3.85
C LEU A 106 1.44 1.62 -3.78
N VAL A 107 0.68 2.72 -3.75
CA VAL A 107 1.19 4.08 -3.64
C VAL A 107 1.49 4.42 -2.18
N TRP A 108 0.52 4.26 -1.29
CA TRP A 108 0.63 4.74 0.10
C TRP A 108 1.10 3.69 1.11
N ALA A 109 1.07 2.40 0.78
CA ALA A 109 1.44 1.33 1.71
C ALA A 109 2.96 1.23 1.97
N SER A 110 3.78 1.96 1.20
CA SER A 110 5.17 2.24 1.56
C SER A 110 5.23 3.32 2.65
N THR A 111 4.65 3.00 3.80
CA THR A 111 4.54 3.86 4.98
C THR A 111 5.25 3.22 6.17
N THR A 112 5.33 3.96 7.28
CA THR A 112 5.97 3.49 8.50
C THR A 112 5.23 2.29 9.11
N LYS A 113 5.97 1.43 9.82
CA LYS A 113 5.38 0.31 10.56
C LYS A 113 4.29 0.77 11.55
N ALA A 114 4.48 1.92 12.19
CA ALA A 114 3.49 2.52 13.08
C ALA A 114 2.16 2.83 12.37
N ASN A 115 2.22 3.37 11.15
CA ASN A 115 1.02 3.64 10.34
C ASN A 115 0.31 2.37 9.90
N LEU A 116 1.06 1.34 9.49
CA LEU A 116 0.48 0.02 9.19
C LEU A 116 -0.14 -0.62 10.44
N HIS A 117 0.48 -0.44 11.60
CA HIS A 117 -0.05 -0.94 12.87
C HIS A 117 -1.41 -0.32 13.23
N LYS A 118 -1.60 0.99 13.01
CA LYS A 118 -2.92 1.65 13.19
C LYS A 118 -4.02 0.92 12.40
N ILE A 119 -3.77 0.62 11.13
CA ILE A 119 -4.72 -0.12 10.28
C ILE A 119 -4.89 -1.56 10.76
N HIS A 120 -3.80 -2.22 11.15
CA HIS A 120 -3.85 -3.60 11.63
C HIS A 120 -4.69 -3.75 12.90
N VAL A 121 -4.60 -2.80 13.84
CA VAL A 121 -5.45 -2.75 15.03
C VAL A 121 -6.93 -2.63 14.65
N LEU A 122 -7.26 -1.84 13.64
CA LEU A 122 -8.63 -1.73 13.14
C LEU A 122 -9.12 -3.03 12.46
N GLN A 123 -8.25 -3.74 11.73
CA GLN A 123 -8.58 -5.07 11.19
C GLN A 123 -8.90 -6.05 12.32
N LYS A 124 -8.03 -6.12 13.35
CA LYS A 124 -8.23 -6.96 14.54
C LYS A 124 -9.54 -6.63 15.25
N ARG A 125 -9.81 -5.33 15.45
CA ARG A 125 -11.04 -4.86 16.07
C ARG A 125 -12.26 -5.29 15.26
N PHE A 126 -12.24 -5.10 13.94
CA PHE A 126 -13.35 -5.52 13.07
C PHE A 126 -13.64 -7.02 13.21
N LEU A 127 -12.61 -7.87 13.13
CA LEU A 127 -12.77 -9.32 13.23
C LEU A 127 -13.35 -9.78 14.58
N ARG A 128 -12.94 -9.14 15.68
CA ARG A 128 -13.51 -9.43 17.00
C ARG A 128 -14.98 -9.02 17.10
N VAL A 129 -15.35 -7.90 16.50
CA VAL A 129 -16.74 -7.46 16.44
C VAL A 129 -17.59 -8.43 15.62
N LEU A 130 -17.03 -8.96 14.53
CA LEU A 130 -17.71 -9.92 13.67
C LEU A 130 -18.10 -11.21 14.44
N GLU A 131 -17.22 -11.72 15.28
CA GLU A 131 -17.48 -12.90 16.12
C GLU A 131 -18.06 -12.59 17.49
N ASN A 132 -18.27 -11.31 17.80
CA ASN A 132 -18.70 -10.85 19.12
C ASN A 132 -17.80 -11.33 20.29
N ILE A 133 -16.48 -11.35 20.06
CA ILE A 133 -15.48 -11.82 21.04
C ILE A 133 -14.85 -10.63 21.79
N PRO A 134 -14.48 -10.79 23.08
CA PRO A 134 -13.76 -9.78 23.85
C PRO A 134 -12.43 -9.29 23.23
N SER A 135 -12.00 -8.10 23.62
CA SER A 135 -10.83 -7.41 23.04
C SER A 135 -9.48 -8.10 23.30
N TYR A 136 -9.38 -8.99 24.28
CA TYR A 136 -8.14 -9.69 24.64
C TYR A 136 -7.91 -10.98 23.84
N PHE A 137 -8.92 -11.49 23.13
CA PHE A 137 -8.78 -12.76 22.40
C PHE A 137 -7.80 -12.67 21.22
N HIS A 138 -7.11 -13.79 20.97
CA HIS A 138 -6.13 -13.92 19.89
C HIS A 138 -6.82 -13.85 18.53
N THR A 139 -6.36 -12.94 17.67
CA THR A 139 -7.03 -12.69 16.38
C THR A 139 -6.50 -13.53 15.23
N HIS A 140 -5.42 -14.29 15.44
CA HIS A 140 -4.75 -15.03 14.37
C HIS A 140 -5.72 -16.01 13.69
N GLU A 141 -6.43 -16.81 14.48
CA GLU A 141 -7.44 -17.75 14.00
C GLU A 141 -8.57 -17.05 13.24
N LEU A 142 -8.97 -15.84 13.66
CA LEU A 142 -9.99 -15.06 12.97
C LEU A 142 -9.55 -14.63 11.56
N PHE A 143 -8.27 -14.29 11.38
CA PHE A 143 -7.76 -13.97 10.04
C PHE A 143 -7.79 -15.21 9.13
N VAL A 144 -7.52 -16.40 9.68
CA VAL A 144 -7.58 -17.67 8.94
C VAL A 144 -9.03 -18.01 8.60
N LYS A 145 -9.92 -18.05 9.60
CA LYS A 145 -11.34 -18.39 9.47
C LYS A 145 -12.06 -17.55 8.41
N TYR A 146 -11.80 -16.24 8.38
CA TYR A 146 -12.43 -15.31 7.44
C TYR A 146 -11.60 -15.02 6.18
N ASN A 147 -10.47 -15.72 5.98
CA ASN A 147 -9.55 -15.52 4.86
C ASN A 147 -9.18 -14.03 4.63
N VAL A 148 -8.99 -13.31 5.74
CA VAL A 148 -8.62 -11.90 5.73
C VAL A 148 -7.12 -11.78 5.65
N LEU A 149 -6.65 -11.05 4.64
CA LEU A 149 -5.22 -10.79 4.46
C LEU A 149 -4.77 -9.70 5.44
N PRO A 150 -3.80 -9.97 6.33
CA PRO A 150 -3.25 -8.95 7.20
C PRO A 150 -2.58 -7.84 6.40
N ILE A 151 -2.73 -6.60 6.86
CA ILE A 151 -2.21 -5.41 6.15
C ILE A 151 -0.70 -5.48 5.89
N HIS A 152 0.07 -6.15 6.75
CA HIS A 152 1.52 -6.28 6.62
C HIS A 152 1.93 -7.17 5.43
N LYS A 153 1.16 -8.22 5.11
CA LYS A 153 1.38 -9.07 3.92
C LYS A 153 0.69 -8.53 2.67
N MET A 154 -0.24 -7.59 2.83
CA MET A 154 -1.06 -7.04 1.74
C MET A 154 -0.24 -6.32 0.67
N TYR A 155 0.80 -5.57 1.07
CA TYR A 155 1.66 -4.89 0.10
C TYR A 155 2.39 -5.88 -0.81
N ASP A 156 3.08 -6.87 -0.22
CA ASP A 156 3.84 -7.88 -0.94
C ASP A 156 2.94 -8.72 -1.86
N TYR A 157 1.76 -9.14 -1.37
CA TYR A 157 0.76 -9.81 -2.19
C TYR A 157 0.35 -8.97 -3.41
N ARG A 158 0.04 -7.69 -3.19
CA ARG A 158 -0.44 -6.82 -4.27
C ARG A 158 0.64 -6.47 -5.27
N LEU A 159 1.87 -6.31 -4.82
CA LEU A 159 3.02 -6.08 -5.68
C LEU A 159 3.27 -7.32 -6.54
N SER A 160 3.24 -8.51 -5.94
CA SER A 160 3.37 -9.79 -6.65
C SER A 160 2.27 -9.98 -7.70
N LYS A 161 1.02 -9.69 -7.33
CA LYS A 161 -0.14 -9.77 -8.23
C LYS A 161 -0.02 -8.78 -9.39
N ALA A 162 0.40 -7.55 -9.12
CA ALA A 162 0.58 -6.51 -10.14
C ALA A 162 1.69 -6.89 -11.12
N PHE A 163 2.83 -7.36 -10.62
CA PHE A 163 3.94 -7.82 -11.44
C PHE A 163 3.56 -9.03 -12.31
N LYS A 164 2.89 -10.04 -11.74
CA LYS A 164 2.38 -11.18 -12.51
C LYS A 164 1.41 -10.74 -13.62
N LYS A 165 0.52 -9.78 -13.33
CA LYS A 165 -0.40 -9.22 -14.32
C LYS A 165 0.35 -8.51 -15.44
N GLU A 166 1.34 -7.69 -15.11
CA GLU A 166 2.17 -6.96 -16.07
C GLU A 166 2.90 -7.91 -17.03
N VAL A 167 3.51 -8.98 -16.51
CA VAL A 167 4.18 -10.00 -17.32
C VAL A 167 3.20 -10.68 -18.26
N LYS A 168 1.99 -11.01 -17.78
CA LYS A 168 0.93 -11.59 -18.64
C LYS A 168 0.47 -10.62 -19.73
N THR A 169 0.38 -9.33 -19.44
CA THR A 169 0.00 -8.29 -20.42
C THR A 169 1.17 -7.80 -21.28
N LYS A 170 2.37 -8.39 -21.16
CA LYS A 170 3.60 -8.00 -21.87
C LYS A 170 3.97 -6.51 -21.70
N SER A 171 3.56 -5.88 -20.60
CA SER A 171 3.99 -4.51 -20.27
C SER A 171 5.32 -4.56 -19.51
N SER A 172 6.08 -3.46 -19.54
CA SER A 172 7.41 -3.32 -18.92
C SER A 172 7.46 -2.20 -17.88
N PHE A 173 6.31 -1.70 -17.44
CA PHE A 173 6.21 -0.55 -16.54
C PHE A 173 6.89 -0.76 -15.17
N LEU A 174 6.49 -1.75 -14.38
CA LEU A 174 7.11 -2.07 -13.09
C LEU A 174 8.54 -2.58 -13.29
N LYS A 175 8.81 -3.31 -14.38
CA LYS A 175 10.19 -3.73 -14.72
C LYS A 175 11.12 -2.53 -14.89
N GLY A 176 10.69 -1.52 -15.63
CA GLY A 176 11.42 -0.27 -15.85
C GLY A 176 11.53 0.56 -14.58
N LEU A 177 10.42 0.75 -13.84
CA LEU A 177 10.41 1.52 -12.60
C LEU A 177 11.32 0.94 -11.52
N ALA A 178 11.38 -0.39 -11.41
CA ALA A 178 12.24 -1.07 -10.45
C ALA A 178 13.65 -1.33 -10.99
N ASN A 179 13.92 -1.10 -12.28
CA ASN A 179 15.20 -1.41 -12.93
C ASN A 179 15.64 -2.84 -12.61
N LEU A 180 14.76 -3.82 -12.83
CA LEU A 180 15.06 -5.22 -12.55
C LEU A 180 16.20 -5.71 -13.44
N ARG A 181 17.19 -6.33 -12.82
CA ARG A 181 18.30 -6.98 -13.50
C ARG A 181 18.40 -8.41 -13.01
N SER A 182 18.35 -9.36 -13.93
CA SER A 182 18.65 -10.77 -13.65
C SER A 182 20.10 -10.91 -13.24
N ASN A 183 20.36 -11.82 -12.31
CA ASN A 183 21.71 -12.17 -11.92
C ASN A 183 22.24 -13.21 -12.92
N THR A 184 23.14 -12.80 -13.81
CA THR A 184 23.85 -13.69 -14.73
C THR A 184 25.22 -14.00 -14.12
N THR A 185 25.31 -15.02 -13.26
CA THR A 185 26.60 -15.51 -12.80
C THR A 185 27.14 -16.53 -13.80
N ALA A 186 28.44 -16.49 -14.08
CA ALA A 186 29.09 -17.45 -14.99
C ALA A 186 29.11 -18.88 -14.43
N TYR A 187 28.91 -19.04 -13.13
CA TYR A 187 28.85 -20.32 -12.41
C TYR A 187 27.68 -20.34 -11.42
N THR A 188 27.15 -21.53 -11.14
CA THR A 188 26.05 -21.74 -10.19
C THR A 188 26.57 -21.72 -8.76
N THR A 189 26.20 -20.69 -7.99
CA THR A 189 26.49 -20.66 -6.54
C THR A 189 25.30 -21.23 -5.78
N ARG A 190 25.55 -21.97 -4.69
CA ARG A 190 24.51 -22.64 -3.88
C ARG A 190 23.41 -21.71 -3.36
N HIS A 191 23.68 -20.41 -3.29
CA HIS A 191 22.74 -19.37 -2.83
C HIS A 191 22.57 -18.25 -3.86
N SER A 192 22.70 -18.52 -5.17
CA SER A 192 22.53 -17.49 -6.18
C SER A 192 21.09 -16.96 -6.19
N GLU A 193 20.90 -15.71 -5.79
CA GLU A 193 19.63 -15.03 -5.96
C GLU A 193 19.37 -14.71 -7.45
N PRO A 194 18.14 -14.93 -7.97
CA PRO A 194 17.83 -14.73 -9.38
C PRO A 194 17.83 -13.25 -9.82
N TRP A 195 17.58 -12.32 -8.89
CA TRP A 195 17.54 -10.88 -9.17
C TRP A 195 18.59 -10.13 -8.36
N ASN A 196 19.22 -9.13 -8.97
CA ASN A 196 20.19 -8.28 -8.29
C ASN A 196 19.48 -7.32 -7.33
N VAL A 197 19.96 -7.26 -6.08
CA VAL A 197 19.45 -6.42 -4.99
C VAL A 197 20.54 -5.45 -4.57
N SER A 198 20.27 -4.15 -4.67
CA SER A 198 21.19 -3.13 -4.13
C SER A 198 21.08 -3.04 -2.60
N THR A 199 22.20 -2.81 -1.92
CA THR A 199 22.21 -2.56 -0.47
C THR A 199 21.91 -1.09 -0.17
N TYR A 200 21.09 -0.84 0.85
CA TYR A 200 20.73 0.52 1.29
C TYR A 200 20.83 0.61 2.82
N ARG A 201 21.50 1.65 3.30
CA ARG A 201 21.62 1.95 4.75
C ARG A 201 20.34 2.51 5.34
N THR A 202 19.52 3.20 4.54
CA THR A 202 18.29 3.86 5.01
C THR A 202 17.05 3.01 4.76
N ILE A 203 16.08 3.06 5.69
CA ILE A 203 14.76 2.43 5.53
C ILE A 203 14.09 2.92 4.25
N TYR A 204 14.17 4.22 3.96
CA TYR A 204 13.63 4.79 2.73
C TYR A 204 14.22 4.13 1.47
N GLY A 205 15.53 3.93 1.42
CA GLY A 205 16.19 3.22 0.32
C GLY A 205 15.73 1.76 0.21
N GLN A 206 15.57 1.10 1.36
CA GLN A 206 15.11 -0.28 1.41
C GLN A 206 13.66 -0.44 0.91
N ASP A 207 12.80 0.54 1.20
CA ASP A 207 11.39 0.57 0.83
C ASP A 207 11.13 1.08 -0.61
N LYS A 208 12.16 1.53 -1.32
CA LYS A 208 12.02 1.88 -2.75
C LYS A 208 11.63 0.65 -3.55
N LEU A 209 10.78 0.86 -4.55
CA LEU A 209 10.36 -0.21 -5.46
C LEU A 209 11.56 -0.93 -6.11
N LYS A 210 12.60 -0.17 -6.49
CA LYS A 210 13.88 -0.69 -7.02
C LYS A 210 14.53 -1.75 -6.14
N ASN A 211 14.32 -1.69 -4.84
CA ASN A 211 14.87 -2.65 -3.90
C ASN A 211 13.84 -3.68 -3.45
N LYS A 212 12.61 -3.23 -3.23
CA LYS A 212 11.53 -4.04 -2.64
C LYS A 212 11.04 -5.12 -3.60
N LEU A 213 10.92 -4.82 -4.89
CA LEU A 213 10.46 -5.78 -5.89
C LEU A 213 11.50 -6.91 -6.12
N PRO A 214 12.80 -6.65 -6.40
CA PRO A 214 13.80 -7.72 -6.51
C PRO A 214 13.89 -8.59 -5.25
N ARG A 215 13.90 -7.99 -4.04
CA ARG A 215 13.92 -8.74 -2.77
C ARG A 215 12.70 -9.64 -2.60
N LEU A 216 11.52 -9.15 -2.98
CA LEU A 216 10.29 -9.93 -2.94
C LEU A 216 10.35 -11.13 -3.89
N LEU A 217 10.86 -10.93 -5.10
CA LEU A 217 11.00 -12.02 -6.07
C LEU A 217 12.05 -13.05 -5.63
N ASN A 218 13.17 -12.61 -5.05
CA ASN A 218 14.18 -13.51 -4.49
C ASN A 218 13.62 -14.34 -3.33
N ARG A 219 12.84 -13.72 -2.43
CA ARG A 219 12.15 -14.43 -1.35
C ARG A 219 11.17 -15.47 -1.90
N LEU A 220 10.35 -15.10 -2.88
CA LEU A 220 9.41 -16.03 -3.51
C LEU A 220 10.14 -17.19 -4.20
N ALA A 221 11.29 -16.91 -4.85
CA ALA A 221 12.11 -17.95 -5.47
C ALA A 221 12.74 -18.89 -4.42
N ALA A 222 13.23 -18.35 -3.29
CA ALA A 222 13.77 -19.14 -2.19
C ALA A 222 12.73 -20.07 -1.56
N ASP A 223 11.46 -19.62 -1.47
CA ASP A 223 10.33 -20.41 -0.99
C ASP A 223 9.78 -21.38 -2.07
N ASN A 224 10.49 -21.58 -3.19
CA ASN A 224 10.07 -22.39 -4.35
C ASN A 224 8.74 -21.94 -4.99
N VAL A 225 8.33 -20.69 -4.78
CA VAL A 225 7.12 -20.12 -5.36
C VAL A 225 7.45 -19.52 -6.74
N LYS A 226 7.20 -20.30 -7.79
CA LYS A 226 7.26 -19.81 -9.18
C LYS A 226 6.10 -18.86 -9.47
N LEU A 227 6.33 -17.56 -9.25
CA LEU A 227 5.30 -16.50 -9.36
C LEU A 227 4.57 -16.48 -10.71
N LEU A 228 5.23 -16.84 -11.81
CA LEU A 228 4.62 -16.83 -13.15
C LEU A 228 3.70 -18.03 -13.40
N GLU A 229 3.95 -19.17 -12.77
CA GLU A 229 3.18 -20.41 -12.95
C GLU A 229 2.02 -20.50 -11.94
N ILE A 230 2.22 -20.04 -10.71
CA ILE A 230 1.22 -20.17 -9.63
C ILE A 230 -0.10 -19.46 -9.95
N THR A 231 -1.25 -20.04 -9.57
CA THR A 231 -2.56 -19.39 -9.74
C THR A 231 -2.72 -18.19 -8.80
N PHE A 232 -3.59 -17.24 -9.13
CA PHE A 232 -3.87 -16.09 -8.24
C PHE A 232 -4.47 -16.51 -6.89
N LYS A 233 -5.20 -17.63 -6.85
CA LYS A 233 -5.75 -18.20 -5.61
C LYS A 233 -4.63 -18.74 -4.72
N ALA A 234 -3.74 -19.57 -5.28
CA ALA A 234 -2.60 -20.12 -4.55
C ALA A 234 -1.62 -19.02 -4.10
N LEU A 235 -1.40 -18.00 -4.93
CA LEU A 235 -0.62 -16.82 -4.54
C LEU A 235 -1.23 -16.11 -3.33
N ARG A 236 -2.57 -15.97 -3.28
CA ARG A 236 -3.25 -15.41 -2.10
C ARG A 236 -3.04 -16.28 -0.87
N CYS A 237 -3.17 -17.61 -1.00
CA CYS A 237 -2.98 -18.54 0.11
C CYS A 237 -1.59 -18.45 0.73
N TYR A 238 -0.53 -18.29 -0.08
CA TYR A 238 0.84 -18.10 0.41
C TYR A 238 0.96 -16.87 1.32
N PHE A 239 0.29 -15.77 0.99
CA PHE A 239 0.28 -14.56 1.82
C PHE A 239 -0.79 -14.58 2.92
N SER A 240 -1.76 -15.48 2.89
CA SER A 240 -2.72 -15.62 3.98
C SER A 240 -2.05 -16.21 5.22
N PRO A 241 -2.54 -15.89 6.44
CA PRO A 241 -2.11 -16.61 7.63
C PRO A 241 -2.53 -18.08 7.52
N GLN A 242 -1.66 -18.97 7.98
CA GLN A 242 -1.90 -20.41 8.01
C GLN A 242 -2.40 -20.80 9.41
N SER A 243 -3.22 -21.85 9.53
CA SER A 243 -3.59 -22.37 10.85
C SER A 243 -2.34 -22.82 11.59
N THR A 244 -2.15 -22.36 12.83
CA THR A 244 -1.06 -22.81 13.71
C THR A 244 -1.34 -24.15 14.39
N PHE A 245 -2.52 -24.75 14.17
CA PHE A 245 -2.85 -26.11 14.61
C PHE A 245 -2.64 -27.10 13.45
N LEU A 246 -1.39 -27.49 13.24
CA LEU A 246 -0.94 -28.73 12.57
C LEU A 246 0.56 -28.94 12.90
N MET A 247 0.88 -28.98 14.19
CA MET A 247 2.08 -29.59 14.77
C MET A 247 1.68 -30.23 16.09
#